data_AF-A0AAJ7CAT9-F1
#
_entry.id   AF-A0AAJ7CAT9-F1
#
_cell.length_a   1.000
_cell.length_b   1.000
_cell.length_c   1.000
_cell.angle_alpha   90.00
_cell.angle_beta   90.00
_cell.angle_gamma   90.00
#
_symmetry.space_group_name_H-M   'P 1'
#
loop_
_entity.id
_entity.type
_entity.pdbx_description
1 polymer ?
#
loop_
_entity_poly.entity_id
_entity_poly.type
_entity_poly.pdbx_seq_one_letter_code
_entity_poly.pdbx_strand_id
1 'polypeptide(L)'
;MKDWQEILRLYEKDNLYLAEAAQMLNRNITYEVPSFKKQIQKFEQSQNELDKKQAEYKKSENTAQSEFTALCKQLGIPGKKIKRELVERIIELPEIYDKFAKKAKSIENVIEFYSTFVQYTLGRQHDGGCVPMVKYICENGNVTTYEWTYGEPPLSIMEPPLNINFDDEDDNTNSQDTINEIDFGESAAGGINLGAIDADGAINFGDDVNLENAGDIDWGNIGVDEVVEGEIDFNVSLEESGIVVEDAGNDGGTATGNDALTILDNPATRNDFIDQLFELEAFLKLRLYELQGDSSKSLLTMSQFQEASPLLQLATLDSTQSMLDNVQVLLTEILDSRVQHLHNVKHSPRYVDVLTGVLKQKLSLVEKMVLSQKLVEQRIKEAREQALALQPMLKLVIQRTKELQIEIEQDISKKYKNRVVRLTGGVHTL
;
A
#
# COMPACT_ATOMS: atom_id res chain seq x y z
N MET A 1 -55.78 -57.08 24.70
CA MET A 1 -55.07 -58.13 23.92
C MET A 1 -55.88 -58.58 22.71
N LYS A 2 -57.17 -58.92 22.84
CA LYS A 2 -58.04 -59.26 21.68
C LYS A 2 -58.19 -58.11 20.67
N ASP A 3 -58.30 -56.88 21.14
CA ASP A 3 -58.47 -55.72 20.25
C ASP A 3 -57.26 -55.45 19.36
N TRP A 4 -56.03 -55.66 19.88
CA TRP A 4 -54.80 -55.54 19.09
C TRP A 4 -54.68 -56.64 18.03
N GLN A 5 -55.10 -57.86 18.37
CA GLN A 5 -55.15 -58.97 17.44
C GLN A 5 -56.19 -58.75 16.33
N GLU A 6 -57.32 -58.13 16.66
CA GLU A 6 -58.34 -57.74 15.68
C GLU A 6 -57.83 -56.64 14.74
N ILE A 7 -57.12 -55.63 15.27
CA ILE A 7 -56.49 -54.58 14.46
C ILE A 7 -55.45 -55.19 13.50
N LEU A 8 -54.58 -56.08 13.99
CA LEU A 8 -53.61 -56.77 13.14
C LEU A 8 -54.30 -57.60 12.05
N ARG A 9 -55.38 -58.31 12.39
CA ARG A 9 -56.16 -59.09 11.44
C ARG A 9 -56.80 -58.21 10.36
N LEU A 10 -57.31 -57.03 10.74
CA LEU A 10 -57.88 -56.06 9.80
C LEU A 10 -56.81 -55.38 8.93
N TYR A 11 -55.60 -55.19 9.46
CA TYR A 11 -54.47 -54.62 8.75
C TYR A 11 -53.83 -55.61 7.76
N GLU A 12 -53.84 -56.91 8.11
CA GLU A 12 -53.47 -58.02 7.22
C GLU A 12 -54.55 -58.31 6.16
N LYS A 13 -55.82 -58.04 6.49
CA LYS A 13 -56.94 -58.21 5.56
C LYS A 13 -56.73 -57.32 4.33
N ASP A 14 -56.90 -57.92 3.16
CA ASP A 14 -56.69 -57.29 1.84
C ASP A 14 -55.26 -56.76 1.58
N ASN A 15 -54.28 -57.13 2.42
CA ASN A 15 -52.86 -56.76 2.30
C ASN A 15 -52.57 -55.26 2.46
N LEU A 16 -53.33 -54.56 3.29
CA LEU A 16 -53.17 -53.11 3.51
C LEU A 16 -51.76 -52.74 4.00
N TYR A 17 -51.19 -53.54 4.90
CA TYR A 17 -49.80 -53.39 5.37
C TYR A 17 -48.76 -53.41 4.25
N LEU A 18 -48.97 -54.23 3.23
CA LEU A 18 -48.05 -54.38 2.11
C LEU A 18 -48.10 -53.15 1.20
N ALA A 19 -49.29 -52.56 1.04
CA ALA A 19 -49.48 -51.32 0.30
C ALA A 19 -48.80 -50.13 1.01
N GLU A 20 -48.92 -50.03 2.33
CA GLU A 20 -48.24 -49.00 3.13
C GLU A 20 -46.72 -49.19 3.12
N ALA A 21 -46.23 -50.42 3.32
CA ALA A 21 -44.81 -50.74 3.23
C ALA A 21 -44.22 -50.40 1.86
N ALA A 22 -44.96 -50.69 0.77
CA ALA A 22 -44.55 -50.32 -0.59
C ALA A 22 -44.54 -48.80 -0.80
N GLN A 23 -45.51 -48.07 -0.24
CA GLN A 23 -45.54 -46.61 -0.29
C GLN A 23 -44.37 -45.99 0.49
N MET A 24 -44.06 -46.50 1.67
CA MET A 24 -42.90 -46.07 2.48
C MET A 24 -41.58 -46.36 1.75
N LEU A 25 -41.43 -47.56 1.17
CA LEU A 25 -40.26 -47.93 0.37
C LEU A 25 -40.07 -46.95 -0.79
N ASN A 26 -41.15 -46.66 -1.54
CA ASN A 26 -41.10 -45.74 -2.67
C ASN A 26 -40.73 -44.31 -2.21
N ARG A 27 -41.32 -43.82 -1.11
CA ARG A 27 -40.99 -42.50 -0.56
C ARG A 27 -39.52 -42.40 -0.16
N ASN A 28 -38.99 -43.42 0.49
CA ASN A 28 -37.59 -43.43 0.94
C ASN A 28 -36.61 -43.40 -0.24
N ILE A 29 -36.90 -44.17 -1.29
CA ILE A 29 -36.06 -44.27 -2.49
C ILE A 29 -36.12 -42.99 -3.33
N THR A 30 -37.32 -42.45 -3.54
CA THR A 30 -37.53 -41.32 -4.44
C THR A 30 -37.20 -39.97 -3.81
N TYR A 31 -37.44 -39.80 -2.50
CA TYR A 31 -37.37 -38.50 -1.84
C TYR A 31 -36.36 -38.45 -0.70
N GLU A 32 -36.47 -39.33 0.30
CA GLU A 32 -35.68 -39.21 1.53
C GLU A 32 -34.17 -39.40 1.27
N VAL A 33 -33.78 -40.53 0.67
CA VAL A 33 -32.37 -40.82 0.39
C VAL A 33 -31.74 -39.80 -0.56
N PRO A 34 -32.38 -39.42 -1.69
CA PRO A 34 -31.87 -38.34 -2.53
C PRO A 34 -31.80 -36.99 -1.84
N SER A 35 -32.75 -36.65 -0.96
CA SER A 35 -32.76 -35.40 -0.19
C SER A 35 -31.54 -35.33 0.74
N PHE A 36 -31.31 -36.37 1.55
CA PHE A 36 -30.15 -36.45 2.42
C PHE A 36 -28.82 -36.41 1.63
N LYS A 37 -28.72 -37.14 0.51
CA LYS A 37 -27.55 -37.10 -0.37
C LYS A 37 -27.30 -35.68 -0.91
N LYS A 38 -28.35 -34.99 -1.39
CA LYS A 38 -28.25 -33.60 -1.87
C LYS A 38 -27.86 -32.62 -0.76
N GLN A 39 -28.39 -32.79 0.44
CA GLN A 39 -28.09 -31.91 1.57
C GLN A 39 -26.63 -32.07 2.02
N ILE A 40 -26.13 -33.30 2.11
CA ILE A 40 -24.71 -33.59 2.39
C ILE A 40 -23.84 -32.97 1.29
N GLN A 41 -24.16 -33.20 0.02
CA GLN A 41 -23.41 -32.64 -1.10
C GLN A 41 -23.37 -31.11 -1.07
N LYS A 42 -24.49 -30.45 -0.68
CA LYS A 42 -24.55 -28.99 -0.54
C LYS A 42 -23.60 -28.49 0.56
N PHE A 43 -23.52 -29.20 1.69
CA PHE A 43 -22.58 -28.85 2.76
C PHE A 43 -21.12 -29.08 2.33
N GLU A 44 -20.83 -30.20 1.63
CA GLU A 44 -19.49 -30.46 1.09
C GLU A 44 -19.06 -29.42 0.03
N GLN A 45 -19.99 -28.99 -0.84
CA GLN A 45 -19.72 -27.90 -1.80
C GLN A 45 -19.47 -26.58 -1.07
N SER A 46 -20.30 -26.24 -0.09
CA SER A 46 -20.12 -25.03 0.72
C SER A 46 -18.79 -25.04 1.48
N GLN A 47 -18.32 -26.20 1.96
CA GLN A 47 -17.00 -26.34 2.57
C GLN A 47 -15.89 -26.02 1.58
N ASN A 48 -15.91 -26.64 0.40
CA ASN A 48 -14.89 -26.41 -0.63
C ASN A 48 -14.83 -24.93 -1.06
N GLU A 49 -15.97 -24.23 -1.13
CA GLU A 49 -16.01 -22.80 -1.41
C GLU A 49 -15.44 -21.96 -0.26
N LEU A 50 -15.75 -22.31 0.98
CA LEU A 50 -15.20 -21.64 2.15
C LEU A 50 -13.70 -21.89 2.31
N ASP A 51 -13.21 -23.08 2.01
CA ASP A 51 -11.77 -23.41 2.02
C ASP A 51 -11.01 -22.57 0.98
N LYS A 52 -11.57 -22.39 -0.22
CA LYS A 52 -11.01 -21.48 -1.24
C LYS A 52 -10.96 -20.04 -0.73
N LYS A 53 -12.05 -19.53 -0.13
CA LYS A 53 -12.09 -18.20 0.47
C LYS A 53 -11.09 -18.04 1.61
N GLN A 54 -10.89 -19.06 2.44
CA GLN A 54 -9.89 -19.05 3.50
C GLN A 54 -8.47 -18.91 2.93
N ALA A 55 -8.16 -19.65 1.85
CA ALA A 55 -6.88 -19.54 1.16
C ALA A 55 -6.67 -18.15 0.53
N GLU A 56 -7.72 -17.55 -0.03
CA GLU A 56 -7.69 -16.18 -0.57
C GLU A 56 -7.42 -15.14 0.53
N TYR A 57 -8.12 -15.20 1.67
CA TYR A 57 -7.87 -14.31 2.79
C TYR A 57 -6.45 -14.47 3.35
N LYS A 58 -5.93 -15.70 3.41
CA LYS A 58 -4.54 -15.97 3.82
C LYS A 58 -3.53 -15.40 2.84
N LYS A 59 -3.81 -15.47 1.53
CA LYS A 59 -2.97 -14.85 0.50
C LYS A 59 -2.97 -13.33 0.67
N SER A 60 -4.15 -12.72 0.83
CA SER A 60 -4.29 -11.28 1.03
C SER A 60 -3.61 -10.79 2.31
N GLU A 61 -3.72 -11.52 3.42
CA GLU A 61 -2.98 -11.27 4.66
C GLU A 61 -1.48 -11.25 4.42
N ASN A 62 -0.93 -12.28 3.78
CA ASN A 62 0.51 -12.37 3.52
C ASN A 62 1.01 -11.23 2.62
N THR A 63 0.24 -10.84 1.60
CA THR A 63 0.56 -9.70 0.75
C THR A 63 0.60 -8.42 1.58
N ALA A 64 -0.46 -8.11 2.35
CA ALA A 64 -0.50 -6.92 3.18
C ALA A 64 0.61 -6.88 4.25
N GLN A 65 0.92 -8.02 4.86
CA GLN A 65 2.02 -8.16 5.82
C GLN A 65 3.39 -7.95 5.15
N SER A 66 3.58 -8.47 3.94
CA SER A 66 4.83 -8.29 3.19
C SER A 66 5.04 -6.84 2.78
N GLU A 67 3.98 -6.14 2.37
CA GLU A 67 4.01 -4.72 2.04
C GLU A 67 4.31 -3.87 3.27
N PHE A 68 3.65 -4.15 4.40
CA PHE A 68 3.92 -3.47 5.68
C PHE A 68 5.39 -3.67 6.09
N THR A 69 5.90 -4.89 6.01
CA THR A 69 7.29 -5.21 6.37
C THR A 69 8.28 -4.56 5.42
N ALA A 70 7.97 -4.49 4.12
CA ALA A 70 8.79 -3.81 3.12
C ALA A 70 8.87 -2.30 3.40
N LEU A 71 7.74 -1.64 3.69
CA LEU A 71 7.70 -0.24 4.07
C LEU A 71 8.47 0.02 5.36
N CYS A 72 8.28 -0.82 6.39
CA CYS A 72 9.05 -0.72 7.64
C CYS A 72 10.55 -0.85 7.40
N LYS A 73 10.96 -1.75 6.49
CA LYS A 73 12.38 -1.93 6.12
C LYS A 73 12.94 -0.73 5.36
N GLN A 74 12.17 -0.13 4.45
CA GLN A 74 12.56 1.09 3.73
C GLN A 74 12.77 2.27 4.69
N LEU A 75 11.90 2.38 5.70
CA LEU A 75 11.98 3.41 6.73
C LEU A 75 13.00 3.09 7.83
N GLY A 76 13.49 1.85 7.91
CA GLY A 76 14.41 1.39 8.95
C GLY A 76 13.79 1.28 10.34
N ILE A 77 12.46 1.18 10.42
CA ILE A 77 11.70 1.15 11.69
C ILE A 77 11.17 -0.27 12.00
N PRO A 78 11.09 -0.66 13.28
CA PRO A 78 10.46 -1.92 13.68
C PRO A 78 8.92 -1.91 13.59
N GLY A 79 8.27 -0.74 13.49
CA GLY A 79 6.85 -0.60 13.20
C GLY A 79 5.94 -0.75 14.42
N LYS A 80 6.44 -0.53 15.65
CA LYS A 80 5.64 -0.61 16.88
C LYS A 80 5.07 0.75 17.30
N LYS A 81 5.92 1.78 17.32
CA LYS A 81 5.57 3.19 17.54
C LYS A 81 6.12 4.01 16.40
N ILE A 82 5.36 4.06 15.31
CA ILE A 82 5.78 4.59 14.02
C ILE A 82 6.28 6.04 14.16
N LYS A 83 5.54 6.94 14.81
CA LYS A 83 5.92 8.35 14.96
C LYS A 83 7.19 8.50 15.79
N ARG A 84 7.28 7.85 16.95
CA ARG A 84 8.49 7.93 17.81
C ARG A 84 9.73 7.33 17.14
N GLU A 85 9.58 6.18 16.51
CA GLU A 85 10.67 5.50 15.81
C GLU A 85 11.18 6.32 14.61
N LEU A 86 10.28 7.01 13.88
CA LEU A 86 10.67 7.91 12.80
C LEU A 86 11.47 9.11 13.32
N VAL A 87 11.05 9.71 14.44
CA VAL A 87 11.73 10.87 15.03
C VAL A 87 13.10 10.51 15.59
N GLU A 88 13.24 9.36 16.24
CA GLU A 88 14.54 8.86 16.71
C GLU A 88 15.55 8.73 15.56
N ARG A 89 15.09 8.42 14.34
CA ARG A 89 15.96 8.28 13.16
C ARG A 89 16.35 9.59 12.51
N ILE A 90 15.65 10.69 12.80
CA ILE A 90 16.07 12.03 12.35
C ILE A 90 17.45 12.38 12.93
N ILE A 91 17.81 11.83 14.10
CA ILE A 91 19.12 12.05 14.75
C ILE A 91 20.29 11.54 13.89
N GLU A 92 20.06 10.54 13.03
CA GLU A 92 21.10 10.00 12.13
C GLU A 92 21.34 10.90 10.91
N LEU A 93 20.42 11.82 10.60
CA LEU A 93 20.43 12.62 9.37
C LEU A 93 21.61 13.59 9.27
N PRO A 94 22.00 14.33 10.34
CA PRO A 94 23.20 15.18 10.31
C PRO A 94 24.49 14.40 10.02
N GLU A 95 24.65 13.22 10.61
CA GLU A 95 25.84 12.38 10.34
C GLU A 95 25.89 11.90 8.89
N ILE A 96 24.74 11.64 8.27
CA ILE A 96 24.64 11.29 6.85
C ILE A 96 25.05 12.48 5.99
N TYR A 97 24.53 13.68 6.29
CA TYR A 97 24.91 14.90 5.56
C TYR A 97 26.39 15.25 5.70
N ASP A 98 27.00 15.03 6.87
CA ASP A 98 28.43 15.25 7.06
C ASP A 98 29.30 14.27 6.26
N LYS A 99 28.89 12.99 6.19
CA LYS A 99 29.56 12.00 5.34
C LYS A 99 29.42 12.38 3.87
N PHE A 100 28.24 12.82 3.48
CA PHE A 100 27.95 13.26 2.12
C PHE A 100 28.78 14.48 1.74
N ALA A 101 28.83 15.52 2.57
CA ALA A 101 29.63 16.72 2.32
C ALA A 101 31.14 16.42 2.21
N LYS A 102 31.66 15.48 3.01
CA LYS A 102 33.05 15.00 2.85
C LYS A 102 33.27 14.33 1.51
N LYS A 103 32.30 13.57 1.02
CA LYS A 103 32.37 12.88 -0.28
C LYS A 103 32.18 13.84 -1.44
N ALA A 104 31.39 14.91 -1.29
CA ALA A 104 31.22 15.97 -2.28
C ALA A 104 32.56 16.63 -2.66
N LYS A 105 33.58 16.58 -1.81
CA LYS A 105 34.93 17.05 -2.18
C LYS A 105 35.55 16.28 -3.36
N SER A 106 35.08 15.06 -3.65
CA SER A 106 35.62 14.27 -4.77
C SER A 106 35.20 14.77 -6.15
N ILE A 107 34.26 15.73 -6.24
CA ILE A 107 33.82 16.32 -7.51
C ILE A 107 34.39 17.72 -7.75
N GLU A 108 35.35 18.19 -6.94
CA GLU A 108 36.00 19.49 -7.11
C GLU A 108 36.65 19.64 -8.51
N ASN A 109 37.28 18.57 -8.99
CA ASN A 109 37.83 18.48 -10.34
C ASN A 109 36.77 18.60 -11.45
N VAL A 110 35.55 18.13 -11.19
CA VAL A 110 34.41 18.24 -12.12
C VAL A 110 33.93 19.69 -12.20
N ILE A 111 33.87 20.38 -11.07
CA ILE A 111 33.46 21.79 -10.98
C ILE A 111 34.47 22.68 -11.72
N GLU A 112 35.77 22.43 -11.54
CA GLU A 112 36.82 23.13 -12.27
C GLU A 112 36.74 22.85 -13.78
N PHE A 113 36.52 21.59 -14.17
CA PHE A 113 36.33 21.21 -15.57
C PHE A 113 35.12 21.90 -16.21
N TYR A 114 33.99 21.94 -15.51
CA TYR A 114 32.79 22.63 -16.00
C TYR A 114 32.99 24.15 -16.07
N SER A 115 33.55 24.77 -15.03
CA SER A 115 33.79 26.21 -14.97
C SER A 115 34.74 26.69 -16.07
N THR A 116 35.83 25.94 -16.30
CA THR A 116 36.78 26.25 -17.38
C THR A 116 36.16 26.08 -18.76
N PHE A 117 35.29 25.08 -18.94
CA PHE A 117 34.55 24.88 -20.17
C PHE A 117 33.60 26.05 -20.45
N VAL A 118 32.80 26.47 -19.46
CA VAL A 118 31.87 27.60 -19.57
C VAL A 118 32.62 28.90 -19.85
N GLN A 119 33.74 29.15 -19.16
CA GLN A 119 34.56 30.33 -19.41
C GLN A 119 35.14 30.34 -20.85
N TYR A 120 35.54 29.18 -21.35
CA TYR A 120 36.04 29.05 -22.72
C TYR A 120 34.93 29.28 -23.76
N THR A 121 33.72 28.74 -23.55
CA THR A 121 32.61 28.88 -24.51
C THR A 121 32.02 30.29 -24.52
N LEU A 122 31.93 30.97 -23.37
CA LEU A 122 31.42 32.34 -23.28
C LEU A 122 32.49 33.42 -23.52
N GLY A 123 33.79 33.09 -23.44
CA GLY A 123 34.89 34.07 -23.53
C GLY A 123 34.95 35.06 -22.36
N ARG A 124 34.15 34.84 -21.31
CA ARG A 124 34.07 35.63 -20.07
C ARG A 124 33.71 34.70 -18.91
N GLN A 125 33.98 35.13 -17.68
CA GLN A 125 33.46 34.40 -16.52
C GLN A 125 31.93 34.55 -16.44
N HIS A 126 31.26 33.49 -16.02
CA HIS A 126 29.80 33.47 -15.89
C HIS A 126 29.36 34.36 -14.72
N ASP A 127 28.43 35.27 -14.96
CA ASP A 127 27.86 36.15 -13.94
C ASP A 127 27.04 35.28 -12.95
N GLY A 128 27.53 35.13 -11.72
CA GLY A 128 26.94 34.24 -10.70
C GLY A 128 27.67 32.91 -10.47
N GLY A 129 28.76 32.64 -11.20
CA GLY A 129 29.52 31.39 -11.07
C GLY A 129 28.86 30.19 -11.76
N CYS A 130 29.57 29.06 -11.79
CA CYS A 130 29.04 27.77 -12.28
C CYS A 130 28.81 26.88 -11.07
N VAL A 131 27.60 26.29 -10.94
CA VAL A 131 27.20 25.43 -9.81
C VAL A 131 27.61 25.97 -8.43
N PRO A 132 27.15 27.18 -8.06
CA PRO A 132 27.65 27.90 -6.89
C PRO A 132 27.38 27.18 -5.56
N MET A 133 26.28 26.45 -5.45
CA MET A 133 25.92 25.69 -4.24
C MET A 133 26.82 24.47 -4.05
N VAL A 134 27.06 23.72 -5.14
CA VAL A 134 27.94 22.56 -5.11
C VAL A 134 29.37 22.99 -4.78
N LYS A 135 29.85 24.07 -5.40
CA LYS A 135 31.17 24.64 -5.12
C LYS A 135 31.33 25.03 -3.65
N TYR A 136 30.33 25.71 -3.09
CA TYR A 136 30.36 26.15 -1.70
C TYR A 136 30.39 24.98 -0.70
N ILE A 137 29.62 23.90 -0.96
CA ILE A 137 29.67 22.67 -0.13
C ILE A 137 31.02 21.96 -0.24
N CYS A 138 31.67 21.95 -1.41
CA CYS A 138 33.00 21.37 -1.56
C CYS A 138 34.06 22.12 -0.75
N GLU A 139 33.99 23.46 -0.72
CA GLU A 139 34.95 24.33 -0.02
C GLU A 139 34.72 24.34 1.49
N ASN A 140 33.48 24.62 1.93
CA ASN A 140 33.15 24.90 3.33
C ASN A 140 32.47 23.73 4.05
N GLY A 141 31.94 22.74 3.33
CA GLY A 141 31.20 21.61 3.90
C GLY A 141 29.72 21.92 4.16
N ASN A 142 29.07 21.10 4.98
CA ASN A 142 27.65 21.27 5.34
C ASN A 142 27.49 22.34 6.43
N VAL A 143 27.52 23.61 6.03
CA VAL A 143 27.33 24.75 6.94
C VAL A 143 25.86 25.20 7.00
N THR A 144 25.56 26.18 7.85
CA THR A 144 24.20 26.73 8.00
C THR A 144 23.76 27.51 6.76
N THR A 145 22.46 27.53 6.48
CA THR A 145 21.92 28.31 5.36
C THR A 145 22.14 29.81 5.57
N TYR A 146 22.17 30.27 6.83
CA TYR A 146 22.57 31.62 7.20
C TYR A 146 23.98 31.99 6.72
N GLU A 147 24.96 31.09 6.93
CA GLU A 147 26.35 31.33 6.50
C GLU A 147 26.48 31.39 4.96
N TRP A 148 25.62 30.66 4.24
CA TRP A 148 25.51 30.76 2.79
C TRP A 148 24.92 32.11 2.34
N THR A 149 23.84 32.57 2.95
CA THR A 149 23.13 33.79 2.55
C THR A 149 23.88 35.07 2.93
N TYR A 150 24.50 35.08 4.11
CA TYR A 150 25.12 36.28 4.69
C TYR A 150 26.66 36.25 4.67
N GLY A 151 27.28 35.12 4.37
CA GLY A 151 28.74 34.99 4.27
C GLY A 151 29.49 34.99 5.60
N GLU A 152 28.77 35.02 6.74
CA GLU A 152 29.34 34.96 8.09
C GLU A 152 28.65 33.88 8.95
N PRO A 153 29.39 33.19 9.82
CA PRO A 153 28.83 32.15 10.69
C PRO A 153 27.90 32.78 11.75
N PRO A 154 26.72 32.20 12.01
CA PRO A 154 25.78 32.74 12.99
C PRO A 154 26.31 32.60 14.44
N LEU A 155 26.08 33.60 15.29
CA LEU A 155 26.47 33.54 16.71
C LEU A 155 25.53 32.65 17.56
N SER A 156 24.31 32.39 17.10
CA SER A 156 23.34 31.52 17.75
C SER A 156 22.44 30.84 16.71
N ILE A 157 22.24 29.54 16.86
CA ILE A 157 21.41 28.70 15.98
C ILE A 157 20.15 28.31 16.76
N MET A 158 18.98 28.73 16.28
CA MET A 158 17.70 28.28 16.82
C MET A 158 16.99 27.41 15.78
N GLU A 159 17.26 26.10 15.84
CA GLU A 159 16.58 25.13 14.98
C GLU A 159 15.06 25.15 15.25
N PRO A 160 14.23 25.14 14.19
CA PRO A 160 12.79 25.11 14.36
C PRO A 160 12.36 23.83 15.10
N PRO A 161 11.46 23.92 16.08
CA PRO A 161 11.02 22.74 16.82
C PRO A 161 10.31 21.77 15.89
N LEU A 162 10.60 20.47 16.05
CA LEU A 162 9.89 19.38 15.38
C LEU A 162 8.43 19.41 15.86
N ASN A 163 7.55 19.98 15.05
CA ASN A 163 6.14 20.14 15.36
C ASN A 163 5.36 18.86 15.02
N ILE A 164 5.78 17.73 15.62
CA ILE A 164 5.19 16.41 15.39
C ILE A 164 4.27 16.09 16.57
N ASN A 165 2.97 15.95 16.28
CA ASN A 165 2.01 15.57 17.30
C ASN A 165 2.09 14.04 17.57
N PHE A 166 2.43 13.68 18.81
CA PHE A 166 2.54 12.30 19.27
C PHE A 166 1.25 11.75 19.90
N ASP A 167 0.20 12.57 20.06
CA ASP A 167 -1.02 12.19 20.77
C ASP A 167 -1.68 10.91 20.20
N ASP A 168 -1.58 10.67 18.89
CA ASP A 168 -2.17 9.49 18.21
C ASP A 168 -1.47 8.14 18.53
N GLU A 169 -0.41 8.12 19.33
CA GLU A 169 0.33 6.89 19.69
C GLU A 169 0.14 6.44 21.15
N ASP A 170 -0.33 7.31 22.04
CA ASP A 170 -0.49 6.97 23.47
C ASP A 170 -1.86 6.36 23.82
N ASP A 171 -2.82 6.38 22.89
CA ASP A 171 -4.15 5.79 23.08
C ASP A 171 -4.19 4.26 23.17
N ASN A 172 -3.08 3.57 22.89
CA ASN A 172 -2.99 2.11 23.01
C ASN A 172 -2.62 1.60 24.42
N THR A 173 -2.51 2.48 25.43
CA THR A 173 -2.14 2.04 26.80
C THR A 173 -3.15 2.30 27.91
N ASN A 174 -4.32 2.91 27.68
CA ASN A 174 -5.34 3.08 28.73
C ASN A 174 -6.77 3.31 28.21
N SER A 175 -7.31 2.38 27.41
CA SER A 175 -8.76 2.32 27.13
C SER A 175 -9.29 0.92 27.47
N GLN A 176 -9.16 0.58 28.75
CA GLN A 176 -9.99 -0.43 29.39
C GLN A 176 -11.34 0.22 29.73
N ASP A 177 -12.42 -0.42 29.31
CA ASP A 177 -13.83 -0.12 29.62
C ASP A 177 -14.47 1.10 28.94
N THR A 178 -15.05 0.87 27.75
CA THR A 178 -16.51 0.99 27.55
C THR A 178 -16.92 0.16 26.34
N ILE A 179 -17.48 -1.01 26.62
CA ILE A 179 -18.37 -1.72 25.71
C ILE A 179 -19.60 -0.82 25.54
N ASN A 180 -19.66 -0.04 24.45
CA ASN A 180 -20.92 0.55 24.03
C ASN A 180 -21.72 -0.54 23.33
N GLU A 181 -22.47 -1.24 24.17
CA GLU A 181 -23.65 -2.03 23.87
C GLU A 181 -24.54 -1.23 22.91
N ILE A 182 -24.76 -1.77 21.70
CA ILE A 182 -25.75 -1.23 20.77
C ILE A 182 -27.12 -1.61 21.35
N ASP A 183 -27.71 -0.69 22.11
CA ASP A 183 -29.05 -0.77 22.67
C ASP A 183 -30.10 -0.55 21.58
N PHE A 184 -30.76 -1.63 21.16
CA PHE A 184 -31.91 -1.63 20.25
C PHE A 184 -33.23 -1.59 21.05
N GLY A 185 -33.36 -0.65 21.99
CA GLY A 185 -34.47 -0.60 22.94
C GLY A 185 -35.07 0.78 23.12
N GLU A 186 -36.13 1.04 22.34
CA GLU A 186 -37.31 1.83 22.75
C GLU A 186 -37.08 3.23 23.35
N SER A 187 -37.12 4.26 22.48
CA SER A 187 -37.58 5.58 22.90
C SER A 187 -38.72 6.05 22.02
N ALA A 188 -39.91 6.04 22.63
CA ALA A 188 -41.13 6.60 22.12
C ALA A 188 -41.01 8.13 21.94
N ALA A 189 -41.83 8.62 21.00
CA ALA A 189 -42.19 10.03 20.75
C ALA A 189 -41.19 10.87 19.93
N GLY A 190 -41.33 10.76 18.60
CA GLY A 190 -40.76 11.72 17.64
C GLY A 190 -40.84 11.18 16.21
N GLY A 191 -42.05 11.09 15.65
CA GLY A 191 -42.30 10.41 14.39
C GLY A 191 -41.54 10.99 13.20
N ILE A 192 -40.72 10.15 12.56
CA ILE A 192 -40.31 10.32 11.17
C ILE A 192 -41.24 9.47 10.32
N ASN A 193 -42.12 10.15 9.57
CA ASN A 193 -43.17 9.56 8.77
C ASN A 193 -42.59 9.03 7.45
N LEU A 194 -42.21 7.74 7.41
CA LEU A 194 -41.93 7.00 6.17
C LEU A 194 -43.24 6.44 5.58
N GLY A 195 -44.15 7.34 5.20
CA GLY A 195 -45.38 7.00 4.51
C GLY A 195 -45.32 7.37 3.02
N ALA A 196 -45.50 6.36 2.17
CA ALA A 196 -45.64 6.41 0.70
C ALA A 196 -44.34 6.39 -0.12
N ILE A 197 -43.80 5.18 -0.30
CA ILE A 197 -43.09 4.82 -1.54
C ILE A 197 -44.07 3.94 -2.33
N ASP A 198 -44.61 4.52 -3.40
CA ASP A 198 -45.38 3.81 -4.42
C ASP A 198 -44.46 2.79 -5.10
N ALA A 199 -44.93 1.55 -5.15
CA ALA A 199 -44.32 0.47 -5.89
C ALA A 199 -44.63 0.66 -7.38
N ASP A 200 -43.71 1.28 -8.13
CA ASP A 200 -43.48 1.07 -9.59
C ASP A 200 -42.40 2.00 -10.17
N GLY A 201 -41.36 2.33 -9.40
CA GLY A 201 -40.18 3.08 -9.88
C GLY A 201 -38.94 2.19 -9.89
N ALA A 202 -38.56 1.68 -11.06
CA ALA A 202 -37.31 0.93 -11.24
C ALA A 202 -36.09 1.78 -10.82
N ILE A 203 -35.39 1.34 -9.78
CA ILE A 203 -34.09 1.91 -9.42
C ILE A 203 -33.06 1.36 -10.40
N ASN A 204 -32.69 2.20 -11.37
CA ASN A 204 -31.68 1.94 -12.39
C ASN A 204 -30.28 2.01 -11.78
N PHE A 205 -29.67 0.85 -11.51
CA PHE A 205 -28.22 0.76 -11.30
C PHE A 205 -27.56 0.66 -12.66
N GLY A 206 -27.35 1.84 -13.26
CA GLY A 206 -26.65 2.01 -14.52
C GLY A 206 -25.27 1.38 -14.46
N ASP A 207 -25.11 0.42 -15.34
CA ASP A 207 -23.95 -0.38 -15.68
C ASP A 207 -22.71 0.45 -16.03
N ASP A 208 -21.54 -0.19 -15.84
CA ASP A 208 -20.26 0.07 -16.50
C ASP A 208 -19.36 1.25 -16.05
N VAL A 209 -18.80 1.13 -14.84
CA VAL A 209 -17.42 1.62 -14.60
C VAL A 209 -16.45 0.47 -14.89
N ASN A 210 -16.03 0.44 -16.15
CA ASN A 210 -15.05 -0.46 -16.71
C ASN A 210 -13.68 -0.31 -16.01
N LEU A 211 -13.24 -1.37 -15.35
CA LEU A 211 -12.03 -1.45 -14.50
C LEU A 211 -10.80 -1.97 -15.27
N GLU A 212 -10.69 -1.67 -16.57
CA GLU A 212 -9.59 -2.14 -17.43
C GLU A 212 -8.62 -1.06 -17.93
N ASN A 213 -8.70 0.18 -17.44
CA ASN A 213 -7.64 1.17 -17.66
C ASN A 213 -6.98 1.54 -16.32
N ALA A 214 -6.06 0.68 -15.88
CA ALA A 214 -4.99 1.05 -14.98
C ALA A 214 -4.06 2.03 -15.73
N GLY A 215 -4.46 3.31 -15.78
CA GLY A 215 -3.58 4.41 -16.13
C GLY A 215 -2.65 4.67 -14.95
N ASP A 216 -1.34 4.56 -15.20
CA ASP A 216 -0.30 5.02 -14.30
C ASP A 216 -0.64 6.41 -13.75
N ILE A 217 -0.65 6.52 -12.42
CA ILE A 217 -0.74 7.81 -11.75
C ILE A 217 0.62 8.47 -11.90
N ASP A 218 0.70 9.38 -12.87
CA ASP A 218 1.82 10.28 -13.15
C ASP A 218 1.97 11.31 -12.02
N TRP A 219 3.14 11.33 -11.39
CA TRP A 219 3.52 12.23 -10.30
C TRP A 219 4.37 13.42 -10.78
N GLY A 220 4.23 13.86 -12.03
CA GLY A 220 5.06 14.94 -12.56
C GLY A 220 4.44 15.81 -13.64
N ASN A 221 3.42 16.62 -13.31
CA ASN A 221 3.21 17.90 -13.99
C ASN A 221 2.24 18.81 -13.22
N ILE A 222 2.76 19.76 -12.43
CA ILE A 222 1.97 20.93 -12.02
C ILE A 222 2.02 21.89 -13.20
N GLY A 223 0.93 21.91 -13.96
CA GLY A 223 0.74 22.79 -15.11
C GLY A 223 0.92 24.25 -14.73
N VAL A 224 1.67 24.94 -15.58
CA VAL A 224 1.77 26.40 -15.66
C VAL A 224 0.40 26.91 -16.10
N ASP A 225 -0.35 27.53 -15.19
CA ASP A 225 -1.60 28.21 -15.55
C ASP A 225 -1.29 29.54 -16.24
N GLU A 226 -2.01 29.77 -17.35
CA GLU A 226 -1.96 30.94 -18.20
C GLU A 226 -2.21 32.24 -17.43
N VAL A 227 -1.32 33.22 -17.66
CA VAL A 227 -1.46 34.61 -17.23
C VAL A 227 -2.65 35.26 -17.94
N VAL A 228 -3.72 35.55 -17.19
CA VAL A 228 -4.83 36.40 -17.63
C VAL A 228 -4.45 37.86 -17.36
N GLU A 229 -4.44 38.70 -18.40
CA GLU A 229 -4.23 40.14 -18.30
C GLU A 229 -5.35 40.79 -17.47
N GLY A 230 -5.02 41.19 -16.24
CA GLY A 230 -5.81 42.09 -15.41
C GLY A 230 -4.88 43.18 -14.87
N GLU A 231 -5.29 44.44 -15.05
CA GLU A 231 -4.58 45.64 -14.60
C GLU A 231 -4.14 45.52 -13.13
N ILE A 232 -2.84 45.68 -12.89
CA ILE A 232 -2.22 45.69 -11.57
C ILE A 232 -2.43 47.09 -10.98
N ASP A 233 -3.22 47.18 -9.91
CA ASP A 233 -3.42 48.39 -9.12
C ASP A 233 -2.17 48.68 -8.26
N PHE A 234 -1.44 49.75 -8.58
CA PHE A 234 -0.21 50.19 -7.89
C PHE A 234 -0.50 50.99 -6.62
N ASN A 235 -1.38 50.50 -5.74
CA ASN A 235 -1.63 51.12 -4.45
C ASN A 235 -1.52 50.15 -3.28
N VAL A 236 -0.40 49.42 -3.24
CA VAL A 236 0.06 48.75 -2.02
C VAL A 236 0.63 49.82 -1.10
N SER A 237 -0.11 50.14 -0.03
CA SER A 237 0.36 50.95 1.09
C SER A 237 1.69 50.40 1.61
N LEU A 238 2.68 51.29 1.67
CA LEU A 238 4.09 51.02 2.03
C LEU A 238 4.32 50.54 3.49
N GLU A 239 3.25 50.20 4.23
CA GLU A 239 3.29 49.84 5.65
C GLU A 239 3.21 48.32 5.88
N GLU A 240 2.90 47.51 4.86
CA GLU A 240 2.74 46.05 4.99
C GLU A 240 3.87 45.24 4.32
N SER A 241 4.81 45.90 3.66
CA SER A 241 6.10 45.29 3.33
C SER A 241 7.01 45.49 4.54
N GLY A 242 7.31 44.42 5.27
CA GLY A 242 8.31 44.38 6.34
C GLY A 242 9.73 44.67 5.84
N ILE A 243 9.94 45.86 5.28
CA ILE A 243 11.25 46.44 5.01
C ILE A 243 11.74 46.96 6.36
N VAL A 244 12.44 46.09 7.08
CA VAL A 244 13.31 46.52 8.16
C VAL A 244 14.45 47.29 7.49
N VAL A 245 14.42 48.62 7.63
CA VAL A 245 15.58 49.44 7.33
C VAL A 245 16.60 49.11 8.40
N GLU A 246 17.51 48.18 8.11
CA GLU A 246 18.66 47.92 8.96
C GLU A 246 19.59 49.12 8.90
N ASP A 247 19.55 49.93 9.96
CA ASP A 247 20.60 50.89 10.26
C ASP A 247 21.93 50.14 10.30
N ALA A 248 22.91 50.67 9.57
CA ALA A 248 24.27 50.18 9.49
C ALA A 248 24.85 49.88 10.89
N GLY A 249 25.00 48.60 11.23
CA GLY A 249 25.46 48.17 12.55
C GLY A 249 25.67 46.68 12.67
N ASN A 250 26.87 46.25 12.32
CA ASN A 250 27.46 44.92 12.48
C ASN A 250 27.31 44.34 13.90
N ASP A 251 26.37 43.42 14.12
CA ASP A 251 26.35 42.47 15.23
C ASP A 251 25.75 41.13 14.74
N GLY A 252 26.58 40.09 14.66
CA GLY A 252 26.27 38.87 13.92
C GLY A 252 24.92 38.25 14.28
N GLY A 253 24.09 38.09 13.25
CA GLY A 253 22.69 37.71 13.36
C GLY A 253 22.47 36.31 13.94
N THR A 254 21.31 36.15 14.56
CA THR A 254 20.82 34.85 15.04
C THR A 254 20.13 34.14 13.87
N ALA A 255 20.58 32.94 13.52
CA ALA A 255 19.91 32.15 12.50
C ALA A 255 18.61 31.58 13.08
N THR A 256 17.46 32.02 12.56
CA THR A 256 16.13 31.60 13.04
C THR A 256 15.34 30.90 11.93
N GLY A 257 14.67 29.79 12.25
CA GLY A 257 13.79 29.11 11.30
C GLY A 257 14.54 28.35 10.21
N ASN A 258 14.23 28.62 8.93
CA ASN A 258 14.85 27.92 7.80
C ASN A 258 16.35 28.23 7.66
N ASP A 259 16.80 29.39 8.13
CA ASP A 259 18.20 29.81 8.02
C ASP A 259 19.10 29.13 9.07
N ALA A 260 18.50 28.57 10.12
CA ALA A 260 19.17 27.78 11.15
C ALA A 260 19.53 26.36 10.68
N LEU A 261 18.84 25.86 9.64
CA LEU A 261 19.09 24.54 9.07
C LEU A 261 20.41 24.55 8.29
N THR A 262 21.03 23.38 8.16
CA THR A 262 22.21 23.23 7.28
C THR A 262 21.79 23.25 5.81
N ILE A 263 22.70 23.57 4.90
CA ILE A 263 22.41 23.69 3.45
C ILE A 263 21.79 22.41 2.88
N LEU A 264 22.26 21.23 3.31
CA LEU A 264 21.72 19.94 2.86
C LEU A 264 20.41 19.55 3.57
N ASP A 265 20.07 20.25 4.64
CA ASP A 265 18.87 20.00 5.43
C ASP A 265 17.74 20.96 5.08
N ASN A 266 18.02 22.19 4.62
CA ASN A 266 16.98 23.07 4.11
C ASN A 266 16.45 22.55 2.75
N PRO A 267 15.12 22.31 2.59
CA PRO A 267 14.56 21.76 1.36
C PRO A 267 14.85 22.59 0.10
N ALA A 268 14.88 23.93 0.21
CA ALA A 268 15.11 24.80 -0.93
C ALA A 268 16.55 24.64 -1.45
N THR A 269 17.53 24.81 -0.57
CA THR A 269 18.95 24.70 -0.94
C THR A 269 19.37 23.28 -1.27
N ARG A 270 18.72 22.28 -0.67
CA ARG A 270 18.92 20.86 -1.04
C ARG A 270 18.46 20.60 -2.47
N ASN A 271 17.31 21.14 -2.89
CA ASN A 271 16.82 21.00 -4.26
C ASN A 271 17.75 21.72 -5.24
N ASP A 272 18.15 22.95 -4.94
CA ASP A 272 19.13 23.70 -5.77
C ASP A 272 20.45 22.94 -5.92
N PHE A 273 20.93 22.30 -4.84
CA PHE A 273 22.13 21.47 -4.88
C PHE A 273 21.94 20.23 -5.77
N ILE A 274 20.79 19.55 -5.68
CA ILE A 274 20.48 18.38 -6.52
C ILE A 274 20.36 18.79 -7.99
N ASP A 275 19.72 19.91 -8.29
CA ASP A 275 19.57 20.43 -9.65
C ASP A 275 20.94 20.75 -10.27
N GLN A 276 21.84 21.35 -9.50
CA GLN A 276 23.22 21.61 -9.93
C GLN A 276 24.03 20.31 -10.12
N LEU A 277 23.78 19.25 -9.33
CA LEU A 277 24.39 17.94 -9.60
C LEU A 277 23.86 17.32 -10.90
N PHE A 278 22.57 17.48 -11.21
CA PHE A 278 22.01 17.04 -12.49
C PHE A 278 22.55 17.86 -13.67
N GLU A 279 22.80 19.16 -13.49
CA GLU A 279 23.48 20.01 -14.48
C GLU A 279 24.88 19.45 -14.81
N LEU A 280 25.69 19.12 -13.79
CA LEU A 280 27.00 18.50 -13.98
C LEU A 280 26.90 17.12 -14.66
N GLU A 281 25.93 16.31 -14.26
CA GLU A 281 25.69 15.00 -14.87
C GLU A 281 25.34 15.12 -16.36
N ALA A 282 24.42 16.03 -16.70
CA ALA A 282 23.99 16.29 -18.07
C ALA A 282 25.15 16.80 -18.94
N PHE A 283 25.94 17.74 -18.40
CA PHE A 283 27.14 18.24 -19.06
C PHE A 283 28.14 17.11 -19.37
N LEU A 284 28.45 16.27 -18.39
CA LEU A 284 29.40 15.15 -18.57
C LEU A 284 28.88 14.10 -19.55
N LYS A 285 27.59 13.77 -19.52
CA LYS A 285 26.96 12.86 -20.50
C LYS A 285 27.05 13.41 -21.92
N LEU A 286 26.73 14.69 -22.11
CA LEU A 286 26.86 15.35 -23.40
C LEU A 286 28.31 15.32 -23.88
N ARG A 287 29.26 15.61 -22.97
CA ARG A 287 30.68 15.60 -23.30
C ARG A 287 31.19 14.21 -23.68
N LEU A 288 30.76 13.18 -22.97
CA LEU A 288 31.06 11.79 -23.30
C LEU A 288 30.54 11.42 -24.70
N TYR A 289 29.32 11.82 -25.03
CA TYR A 289 28.74 11.60 -26.35
C TYR A 289 29.55 12.31 -27.46
N GLU A 290 29.98 13.55 -27.23
CA GLU A 290 30.85 14.28 -28.16
C GLU A 290 32.21 13.59 -28.37
N LEU A 291 32.82 13.08 -27.28
CA LEU A 291 34.10 12.38 -27.33
C LEU A 291 34.01 11.00 -28.00
N GLN A 292 32.85 10.34 -27.90
CA GLN A 292 32.56 9.05 -28.55
C GLN A 292 32.14 9.19 -30.02
N GLY A 293 31.75 10.39 -30.45
CA GLY A 293 31.36 10.68 -31.84
C GLY A 293 32.49 10.48 -32.85
N ASP A 294 32.12 10.36 -34.13
CA ASP A 294 33.05 10.09 -35.25
C ASP A 294 34.36 10.89 -35.15
N SER A 295 35.48 10.21 -35.38
CA SER A 295 36.85 10.74 -35.25
C SER A 295 37.11 11.99 -36.09
N SER A 296 36.32 12.25 -37.14
CA SER A 296 36.36 13.49 -37.93
C SER A 296 35.82 14.71 -37.18
N LYS A 297 34.79 14.55 -36.33
CA LYS A 297 34.26 15.63 -35.49
C LYS A 297 35.15 15.86 -34.28
N SER A 298 35.63 14.79 -33.65
CA SER A 298 36.57 14.84 -32.52
C SER A 298 37.88 15.59 -32.87
N LEU A 299 38.40 15.41 -34.09
CA LEU A 299 39.60 16.11 -34.57
C LEU A 299 39.35 17.61 -34.78
N LEU A 300 38.13 18.00 -35.20
CA LEU A 300 37.73 19.40 -35.31
C LEU A 300 37.52 20.05 -33.93
N THR A 301 36.90 19.35 -32.97
CA THR A 301 36.80 19.84 -31.59
C THR A 301 38.18 19.98 -30.96
N MET A 302 39.09 19.00 -31.13
CA MET A 302 40.48 19.11 -30.66
C MET A 302 41.24 20.31 -31.26
N SER A 303 40.96 20.67 -32.52
CA SER A 303 41.53 21.86 -33.15
C SER A 303 40.96 23.17 -32.62
N GLN A 304 39.71 23.17 -32.15
CA GLN A 304 39.08 24.34 -31.54
C GLN A 304 39.60 24.56 -30.11
N PHE A 305 39.77 23.50 -29.33
CA PHE A 305 40.29 23.57 -27.94
C PHE A 305 41.80 23.83 -27.85
N GLN A 306 42.52 24.10 -28.95
CA GLN A 306 43.95 24.42 -28.91
C GLN A 306 44.28 25.69 -28.12
N GLU A 307 43.35 26.64 -28.03
CA GLU A 307 43.45 27.85 -27.19
C GLU A 307 42.81 27.69 -25.80
N ALA A 308 42.22 26.53 -25.51
CA ALA A 308 41.58 26.25 -24.23
C ALA A 308 42.60 25.89 -23.13
N SER A 309 42.18 25.94 -21.86
CA SER A 309 43.01 25.55 -20.71
C SER A 309 43.55 24.11 -20.88
N PRO A 310 44.78 23.81 -20.41
CA PRO A 310 45.35 22.44 -20.46
C PRO A 310 44.44 21.38 -19.84
N LEU A 311 43.59 21.78 -18.89
CA LEU A 311 42.58 20.92 -18.25
C LEU A 311 41.49 20.45 -19.23
N LEU A 312 41.12 21.26 -20.21
CA LEU A 312 40.18 20.90 -21.28
C LEU A 312 40.86 20.11 -22.42
N GLN A 313 42.15 20.35 -22.64
CA GLN A 313 42.94 19.67 -23.67
C GLN A 313 43.31 18.24 -23.28
N LEU A 314 43.54 17.99 -21.99
CA LEU A 314 43.92 16.68 -21.45
C LEU A 314 42.70 15.82 -21.05
N ALA A 315 41.48 16.31 -21.27
CA ALA A 315 40.26 15.57 -20.94
C ALA A 315 40.09 14.37 -21.89
N THR A 316 40.36 13.17 -21.36
CA THR A 316 40.16 11.90 -22.06
C THR A 316 38.75 11.35 -21.83
N LEU A 317 38.35 10.38 -22.66
CA LEU A 317 37.10 9.63 -22.48
C LEU A 317 37.07 8.97 -21.10
N ASP A 318 38.17 8.32 -20.69
CA ASP A 318 38.28 7.65 -19.39
C ASP A 318 38.20 8.63 -18.21
N SER A 319 38.83 9.81 -18.33
CA SER A 319 38.77 10.85 -17.31
C SER A 319 37.35 11.41 -17.15
N THR A 320 36.68 11.69 -18.27
CA THR A 320 35.29 12.20 -18.27
C THR A 320 34.31 11.16 -17.73
N GLN A 321 34.52 9.88 -18.03
CA GLN A 321 33.74 8.78 -17.46
C GLN A 321 33.94 8.67 -15.94
N SER A 322 35.19 8.73 -15.47
CA SER A 322 35.46 8.72 -14.02
C SER A 322 34.83 9.91 -13.30
N MET A 323 34.82 11.09 -13.92
CA MET A 323 34.13 12.28 -13.40
C MET A 323 32.62 12.06 -13.31
N LEU A 324 32.01 11.48 -14.35
CA LEU A 324 30.57 11.17 -14.38
C LEU A 324 30.20 10.16 -13.29
N ASP A 325 30.98 9.09 -13.15
CA ASP A 325 30.75 8.06 -12.13
C ASP A 325 30.77 8.66 -10.72
N ASN A 326 31.68 9.60 -10.44
CA ASN A 326 31.74 10.29 -9.14
C ASN A 326 30.49 11.13 -8.85
N VAL A 327 29.97 11.87 -9.86
CA VAL A 327 28.73 12.65 -9.73
C VAL A 327 27.52 11.72 -9.54
N GLN A 328 27.44 10.63 -10.29
CA GLN A 328 26.35 9.66 -10.19
C GLN A 328 26.31 8.93 -8.85
N VAL A 329 27.49 8.63 -8.28
CA VAL A 329 27.60 8.05 -6.95
C VAL A 329 27.06 9.02 -5.88
N LEU A 330 27.32 10.33 -5.99
CA LEU A 330 26.75 11.33 -5.10
C LEU A 330 25.24 11.48 -5.29
N LEU A 331 24.76 11.55 -6.54
CA LEU A 331 23.33 11.59 -6.84
C LEU A 331 22.60 10.38 -6.24
N THR A 332 23.16 9.17 -6.35
CA THR A 332 22.56 7.96 -5.79
C THR A 332 22.46 8.01 -4.26
N GLU A 333 23.45 8.62 -3.60
CA GLU A 333 23.49 8.73 -2.13
C GLU A 333 22.52 9.79 -1.59
N ILE A 334 22.42 10.95 -2.25
CA ILE A 334 21.47 12.00 -1.83
C ILE A 334 20.02 11.66 -2.20
N LEU A 335 19.82 10.89 -3.27
CA LEU A 335 18.51 10.40 -3.71
C LEU A 335 18.11 9.05 -3.11
N ASP A 336 18.88 8.52 -2.16
CA ASP A 336 18.49 7.30 -1.46
C ASP A 336 17.13 7.50 -0.79
N SER A 337 16.21 6.56 -1.05
CA SER A 337 14.84 6.56 -0.52
C SER A 337 14.83 6.75 0.99
N ARG A 338 15.78 6.13 1.71
CA ARG A 338 15.90 6.30 3.17
C ARG A 338 16.18 7.76 3.56
N VAL A 339 17.12 8.43 2.89
CA VAL A 339 17.49 9.82 3.19
C VAL A 339 16.34 10.75 2.85
N GLN A 340 15.66 10.52 1.73
CA GLN A 340 14.46 11.27 1.35
C GLN A 340 13.33 11.12 2.37
N HIS A 341 13.06 9.90 2.85
CA HIS A 341 12.06 9.67 3.88
C HIS A 341 12.40 10.40 5.18
N LEU A 342 13.65 10.31 5.65
CA LEU A 342 14.09 11.00 6.86
C LEU A 342 14.02 12.53 6.73
N HIS A 343 14.42 13.07 5.58
CA HIS A 343 14.32 14.49 5.28
C HIS A 343 12.84 14.95 5.29
N ASN A 344 11.95 14.22 4.62
CA ASN A 344 10.53 14.55 4.58
C ASN A 344 9.85 14.45 5.96
N VAL A 345 10.28 13.49 6.79
CA VAL A 345 9.82 13.35 8.17
C VAL A 345 10.22 14.56 9.03
N LYS A 346 11.41 15.13 8.81
CA LYS A 346 11.89 16.32 9.53
C LYS A 346 11.12 17.58 9.13
N HIS A 347 10.88 17.78 7.84
CA HIS A 347 10.37 19.05 7.29
C HIS A 347 8.85 19.09 7.07
N SER A 348 8.17 17.94 7.07
CA SER A 348 6.72 17.86 6.85
C SER A 348 6.02 17.01 7.91
N PRO A 349 5.35 17.60 8.91
CA PRO A 349 4.56 16.85 9.88
C PRO A 349 3.39 16.12 9.21
N ARG A 350 2.81 16.71 8.15
CA ARG A 350 1.77 16.06 7.33
C ARG A 350 2.27 14.76 6.70
N TYR A 351 3.54 14.73 6.29
CA TYR A 351 4.13 13.52 5.74
C TYR A 351 4.20 12.40 6.77
N VAL A 352 4.56 12.72 8.02
CA VAL A 352 4.56 11.78 9.14
C VAL A 352 3.16 11.22 9.40
N ASP A 353 2.14 12.08 9.39
CA ASP A 353 0.75 11.66 9.62
C ASP A 353 0.22 10.77 8.48
N VAL A 354 0.47 11.14 7.23
CA VAL A 354 0.07 10.34 6.05
C VAL A 354 0.78 8.99 6.07
N LEU A 355 2.09 8.95 6.31
CA LEU A 355 2.86 7.72 6.35
C LEU A 355 2.41 6.81 7.50
N THR A 356 2.15 7.39 8.67
CA THR A 356 1.59 6.68 9.83
C THR A 356 0.19 6.14 9.50
N GLY A 357 -0.65 6.93 8.84
CA GLY A 357 -1.98 6.52 8.38
C GLY A 357 -1.93 5.32 7.44
N VAL A 358 -1.03 5.34 6.45
CA VAL A 358 -0.83 4.22 5.51
C VAL A 358 -0.38 2.95 6.25
N LEU A 359 0.61 3.07 7.15
CA LEU A 359 1.09 1.92 7.93
C LEU A 359 0.01 1.35 8.86
N LYS A 360 -0.73 2.21 9.57
CA LYS A 360 -1.88 1.81 10.40
C LYS A 360 -2.98 1.15 9.55
N GLN A 361 -3.26 1.67 8.35
CA GLN A 361 -4.22 1.08 7.43
C GLN A 361 -3.79 -0.34 7.01
N LYS A 362 -2.51 -0.54 6.68
CA LYS A 362 -1.99 -1.87 6.34
C LYS A 362 -2.09 -2.85 7.51
N LEU A 363 -1.79 -2.42 8.74
CA LEU A 363 -1.98 -3.24 9.95
C LEU A 363 -3.45 -3.61 10.15
N SER A 364 -4.36 -2.63 10.06
CA SER A 364 -5.81 -2.87 10.19
C SER A 364 -6.34 -3.84 9.13
N LEU A 365 -5.77 -3.79 7.92
CA LEU A 365 -6.11 -4.71 6.84
C LEU A 365 -5.68 -6.14 7.20
N VAL A 366 -4.47 -6.31 7.73
CA VAL A 366 -3.97 -7.61 8.22
C VAL A 366 -4.90 -8.15 9.30
N GLU A 367 -5.22 -7.35 10.32
CA GLU A 367 -6.12 -7.74 11.40
C GLU A 367 -7.50 -8.16 10.88
N LYS A 368 -8.08 -7.38 9.96
CA LYS A 368 -9.35 -7.70 9.32
C LYS A 368 -9.30 -9.02 8.54
N MET A 369 -8.20 -9.28 7.82
CA MET A 369 -8.03 -10.55 7.10
C MET A 369 -7.91 -11.73 8.07
N VAL A 370 -7.18 -11.58 9.17
CA VAL A 370 -7.06 -12.60 10.23
C VAL A 370 -8.41 -12.89 10.89
N LEU A 371 -9.18 -11.85 11.22
CA LEU A 371 -10.54 -12.02 11.78
C LEU A 371 -11.47 -12.73 10.78
N SER A 372 -11.40 -12.36 9.51
CA SER A 372 -12.19 -12.98 8.44
C SER A 372 -11.83 -14.45 8.27
N GLN A 373 -10.55 -14.82 8.35
CA GLN A 373 -10.10 -16.21 8.34
C GLN A 373 -10.67 -17.01 9.50
N LYS A 374 -10.64 -16.47 10.72
CA LYS A 374 -11.21 -17.15 11.91
C LYS A 374 -12.71 -17.40 11.75
N LEU A 375 -13.45 -16.43 11.22
CA LEU A 375 -14.88 -16.55 10.98
C LEU A 375 -15.19 -17.61 9.90
N VAL A 376 -14.41 -17.64 8.81
CA VAL A 376 -14.56 -18.66 7.77
C VAL A 376 -14.21 -20.05 8.32
N GLU A 377 -13.16 -20.17 9.13
CA GLU A 377 -12.78 -21.43 9.77
C GLU A 377 -13.88 -21.98 10.69
N GLN A 378 -14.55 -21.10 11.45
CA GLN A 378 -15.72 -21.48 12.25
C GLN A 378 -16.86 -22.00 11.36
N ARG A 379 -17.19 -21.30 10.27
CA ARG A 379 -18.22 -21.75 9.33
C ARG A 379 -17.90 -23.08 8.65
N ILE A 380 -16.62 -23.33 8.33
CA ILE A 380 -16.17 -24.62 7.79
C ILE A 380 -16.41 -25.74 8.82
N LYS A 381 -16.08 -25.50 10.10
CA LYS A 381 -16.32 -26.45 11.19
C LYS A 381 -17.81 -26.74 11.36
N GLU A 382 -18.66 -25.72 11.39
CA GLU A 382 -20.11 -25.87 11.48
C GLU A 382 -20.70 -26.68 10.31
N ALA A 383 -20.33 -26.35 9.08
CA ALA A 383 -20.76 -27.09 7.90
C ALA A 383 -20.30 -28.56 7.95
N ARG A 384 -19.12 -28.82 8.53
CA ARG A 384 -18.56 -30.17 8.73
C ARG A 384 -19.30 -30.97 9.76
N GLU A 385 -19.64 -30.37 10.89
CA GLU A 385 -20.42 -31.01 11.92
C GLU A 385 -21.82 -31.37 11.39
N GLN A 386 -22.46 -30.46 10.65
CA GLN A 386 -23.77 -30.72 10.02
C GLN A 386 -23.71 -31.84 8.99
N ALA A 387 -22.70 -31.87 8.11
CA ALA A 387 -22.50 -32.96 7.17
C ALA A 387 -22.26 -34.30 7.88
N LEU A 388 -21.40 -34.31 8.91
CA LEU A 388 -21.10 -35.51 9.70
C LEU A 388 -22.31 -36.01 10.51
N ALA A 389 -23.20 -35.13 10.96
CA ALA A 389 -24.43 -35.51 11.65
C ALA A 389 -25.47 -36.16 10.72
N LEU A 390 -25.51 -35.75 9.45
CA LEU A 390 -26.43 -36.30 8.44
C LEU A 390 -25.97 -37.64 7.86
N GLN A 391 -24.67 -37.89 7.79
CA GLN A 391 -24.07 -39.15 7.32
C GLN A 391 -24.60 -40.42 8.04
N PRO A 392 -24.66 -40.50 9.38
CA PRO A 392 -25.21 -41.67 10.07
C PRO A 392 -26.72 -41.80 9.87
N MET A 393 -27.46 -40.70 9.79
CA MET A 393 -28.90 -40.74 9.50
C MET A 393 -29.17 -41.30 8.11
N LEU A 394 -28.41 -40.87 7.10
CA LEU A 394 -28.48 -41.43 5.75
C LEU A 394 -28.19 -42.93 5.75
N LYS A 395 -27.14 -43.38 6.45
CA LYS A 395 -26.82 -44.81 6.57
C LYS A 395 -27.95 -45.61 7.21
N LEU A 396 -28.56 -45.08 8.27
CA LEU A 396 -29.69 -45.72 8.95
C LEU A 396 -30.91 -45.82 8.02
N VAL A 397 -31.26 -44.75 7.31
CA VAL A 397 -32.38 -44.74 6.35
C VAL A 397 -32.14 -45.75 5.23
N ILE A 398 -30.93 -45.82 4.68
CA ILE A 398 -30.57 -46.82 3.66
C ILE A 398 -30.71 -48.24 4.22
N GLN A 399 -30.22 -48.49 5.44
CA GLN A 399 -30.33 -49.80 6.08
C GLN A 399 -31.80 -50.21 6.28
N ARG A 400 -32.63 -49.34 6.86
CA ARG A 400 -34.06 -49.59 7.07
C ARG A 400 -34.81 -49.80 5.76
N THR A 401 -34.43 -49.08 4.71
CA THR A 401 -35.03 -49.22 3.38
C THR A 401 -34.68 -50.58 2.76
N LYS A 402 -33.46 -51.10 2.98
CA LYS A 402 -33.05 -52.45 2.57
C LYS A 402 -33.74 -53.55 3.39
N GLU A 403 -33.90 -53.36 4.70
CA GLU A 403 -34.67 -54.26 5.57
C GLU A 403 -36.13 -54.37 5.09
N LEU A 404 -36.78 -53.22 4.84
CA LEU A 404 -38.14 -53.15 4.33
C LEU A 404 -38.29 -53.81 2.95
N GLN A 405 -37.31 -53.64 2.07
CA GLN A 405 -37.28 -54.33 0.77
C GLN A 405 -37.27 -55.86 0.96
N ILE A 406 -36.39 -56.38 1.82
CA ILE A 406 -36.27 -57.81 2.08
C ILE A 406 -37.57 -58.37 2.66
N GLU A 407 -38.20 -57.66 3.59
CA GLU A 407 -39.49 -58.05 4.17
C GLU A 407 -40.60 -58.12 3.12
N ILE A 408 -40.69 -57.13 2.23
CA ILE A 408 -41.65 -57.10 1.12
C ILE A 408 -41.38 -58.26 0.15
N GLU A 409 -40.12 -58.52 -0.22
CA GLU A 409 -39.73 -59.63 -1.10
C GLU A 409 -40.09 -61.00 -0.51
N GLN A 410 -39.84 -61.19 0.79
CA GLN A 410 -40.19 -62.41 1.50
C GLN A 410 -41.71 -62.61 1.58
N ASP A 411 -42.47 -61.56 1.87
CA ASP A 411 -43.93 -61.65 1.97
C ASP A 411 -44.58 -61.95 0.61
N ILE A 412 -44.10 -61.30 -0.45
CA ILE A 412 -44.54 -61.58 -1.82
C ILE A 412 -44.15 -63.01 -2.24
N SER A 413 -42.92 -63.46 -1.94
CA SER A 413 -42.45 -64.82 -2.24
C SER A 413 -43.33 -65.90 -1.59
N LYS A 414 -43.72 -65.72 -0.32
CA LYS A 414 -44.64 -66.62 0.39
C LYS A 414 -45.99 -66.74 -0.34
N LYS A 415 -46.52 -65.63 -0.88
CA LYS A 415 -47.78 -65.60 -1.63
C LYS A 415 -47.68 -66.27 -3.00
N TYR A 416 -46.51 -66.26 -3.64
CA TYR A 416 -46.24 -66.94 -4.91
C TYR A 416 -45.63 -68.35 -4.76
N LYS A 417 -46.09 -69.13 -3.77
CA LYS A 417 -45.64 -70.53 -3.54
C LYS A 417 -44.12 -70.66 -3.37
N ASN A 418 -43.51 -69.72 -2.64
CA ASN A 418 -42.05 -69.65 -2.40
C ASN A 418 -41.20 -69.50 -3.67
N ARG A 419 -41.74 -68.91 -4.73
CA ARG A 419 -40.92 -68.47 -5.86
C ARG A 419 -40.15 -67.21 -5.46
N VAL A 420 -38.85 -67.20 -5.69
CA VAL A 420 -37.97 -66.07 -5.35
C VAL A 420 -38.43 -64.83 -6.12
N VAL A 421 -38.92 -63.82 -5.39
CA VAL A 421 -39.25 -62.50 -5.93
C VAL A 421 -38.16 -61.51 -5.51
N ARG A 422 -37.69 -60.70 -6.45
CA ARG A 422 -36.71 -59.64 -6.23
C ARG A 422 -37.28 -58.32 -6.74
N LEU A 423 -37.27 -57.30 -5.90
CA LEU A 423 -37.61 -55.93 -6.28
C LEU A 423 -36.37 -55.30 -6.93
N THR A 424 -36.49 -54.95 -8.20
CA THR A 424 -35.42 -54.33 -8.99
C THR A 424 -35.75 -52.86 -9.29
N GLY A 425 -34.72 -52.03 -9.57
CA GLY A 425 -34.89 -50.61 -9.89
C GLY A 425 -34.20 -49.69 -8.88
N GLY A 426 -34.92 -48.69 -8.37
CA GLY A 426 -34.37 -47.62 -7.50
C GLY A 426 -33.71 -48.10 -6.20
N VAL A 427 -33.92 -49.36 -5.83
CA VAL A 427 -33.28 -49.99 -4.66
C VAL A 427 -31.82 -50.39 -4.93
N HIS A 428 -31.44 -50.64 -6.18
CA HIS A 428 -30.04 -50.93 -6.58
C HIS A 428 -29.16 -49.67 -6.59
N THR A 429 -29.76 -48.48 -6.66
CA THR A 429 -29.08 -47.17 -6.69
C THR A 429 -28.88 -46.55 -5.30
N LEU A 430 -29.28 -47.25 -4.22
CA LEU A 430 -29.20 -46.77 -2.83
C LEU A 430 -27.78 -46.83 -2.24
#